data_AF-A0A1B6CNQ7-F1
#
_entry.id   AF-A0A1B6CNQ7-F1
#
_cell.length_a   1.000
_cell.length_b   1.000
_cell.length_c   1.000
_cell.angle_alpha   90.00
_cell.angle_beta   90.00
_cell.angle_gamma   90.00
#
_symmetry.space_group_name_H-M   'P 1'
#
loop_
_entity.id
_entity.type
_entity.pdbx_description
1 polymer ?
#
loop_
_entity_poly.entity_id
_entity_poly.type
_entity_poly.pdbx_seq_one_letter_code
_entity_poly.pdbx_strand_id
1 'polypeptide(L)'
;VCVLIFLMNRLCLLLLCSYTNCVFSLFKLNHYGNLDNILINMGKSLTHRLTCPSHVNSCELLVSDLFKYHNYIADIYELLKDRNNENQIEGKRLYKIVAENGGPITLRIKIDYEKLEEIYNWKDDDTKEAMEEAVEETEDLWMRIQQKAEKVKI
;
A
#
# COMPACT_ATOMS: atom_id res chain seq x y z
N VAL A 1 -2.77 6.62 -24.04
CA VAL A 1 -3.83 6.64 -22.99
C VAL A 1 -3.23 6.29 -21.63
N CYS A 2 -2.37 5.28 -21.51
CA CYS A 2 -1.66 4.92 -20.27
C CYS A 2 -0.76 6.03 -19.70
N VAL A 3 -0.01 6.75 -20.54
CA VAL A 3 0.87 7.87 -20.13
C VAL A 3 0.12 9.02 -19.44
N LEU A 4 -1.10 9.32 -19.88
CA LEU A 4 -1.92 10.38 -19.26
C LEU A 4 -2.45 9.95 -17.89
N ILE A 5 -2.75 8.66 -17.69
CA ILE A 5 -3.17 8.12 -16.38
C ILE A 5 -1.98 8.09 -15.41
N PHE A 6 -0.79 7.75 -15.89
CA PHE A 6 0.44 7.69 -15.09
C PHE A 6 0.88 9.09 -14.62
N LEU A 7 0.90 10.07 -15.52
CA LEU A 7 1.18 11.47 -15.18
C LEU A 7 0.07 12.09 -14.32
N MET A 8 -1.20 11.77 -14.58
CA MET A 8 -2.30 12.23 -13.71
C MET A 8 -2.26 11.58 -12.32
N ASN A 9 -1.80 10.33 -12.18
CA ASN A 9 -1.60 9.72 -10.87
C ASN A 9 -0.42 10.33 -10.12
N ARG A 10 0.73 10.59 -10.78
CA ARG A 10 1.85 11.33 -10.16
C ARG A 10 1.46 12.77 -9.78
N LEU A 11 0.70 13.48 -10.62
CA LEU A 11 0.17 14.81 -10.29
C LEU A 11 -0.91 14.77 -9.20
N CYS A 12 -1.76 13.74 -9.14
CA CYS A 12 -2.70 13.53 -8.03
C CYS A 12 -1.97 13.21 -6.73
N LEU A 13 -0.93 12.37 -6.76
CA LEU A 13 -0.08 12.04 -5.60
C LEU A 13 0.60 13.29 -5.05
N LEU A 14 1.11 14.18 -5.91
CA LEU A 14 1.74 15.44 -5.50
C LEU A 14 0.71 16.50 -5.03
N LEU A 15 -0.44 16.63 -5.69
CA LEU A 15 -1.46 17.62 -5.34
C LEU A 15 -2.26 17.23 -4.09
N LEU A 16 -2.55 15.93 -3.87
CA LEU A 16 -3.22 15.44 -2.68
C LEU A 16 -2.34 15.51 -1.42
N CYS A 17 -1.01 15.46 -1.59
CA CYS A 17 -0.07 15.64 -0.48
C CYS A 17 -0.10 17.09 0.06
N SER A 18 -0.38 18.08 -0.79
CA SER A 18 -0.44 19.49 -0.40
C SER A 18 -1.82 20.02 0.05
N TYR A 19 -2.93 19.42 -0.40
CA TYR A 19 -4.27 20.01 -0.19
C TYR A 19 -5.09 19.40 0.96
N THR A 20 -4.66 18.28 1.55
CA THR A 20 -5.51 17.49 2.47
C THR A 20 -5.37 17.83 3.95
N ASN A 21 -4.47 18.74 4.35
CA ASN A 21 -4.22 19.05 5.76
C ASN A 21 -5.43 19.57 6.57
N CYS A 22 -6.54 19.99 5.93
CA CYS A 22 -7.66 20.62 6.64
C CYS A 22 -8.98 19.82 6.65
N VAL A 23 -9.18 18.83 5.79
CA VAL A 23 -10.45 18.05 5.71
C VAL A 23 -10.31 16.63 6.33
N PHE A 24 -9.08 16.21 6.61
CA PHE A 24 -8.71 14.84 6.98
C PHE A 24 -9.06 14.42 8.42
N SER A 25 -9.41 15.34 9.32
CA SER A 25 -9.55 15.01 10.75
C SER A 25 -10.88 14.37 11.14
N LEU A 26 -11.98 14.62 10.41
CA LEU A 26 -13.31 14.07 10.75
C LEU A 26 -13.61 12.73 10.06
N PHE A 27 -12.95 12.42 8.95
CA PHE A 27 -13.16 11.18 8.17
C PHE A 27 -12.41 9.96 8.76
N LYS A 28 -11.36 10.21 9.55
CA LYS A 28 -10.45 9.20 10.10
C LYS A 28 -11.15 8.16 11.00
N LEU A 29 -12.02 8.54 11.93
CA LEU A 29 -12.51 7.61 12.96
C LEU A 29 -13.52 6.55 12.49
N ASN A 30 -14.28 6.79 11.41
CA ASN A 30 -15.20 5.78 10.86
C ASN A 30 -14.55 4.87 9.81
N HIS A 31 -13.36 5.21 9.30
CA HIS A 31 -12.69 4.46 8.23
C HIS A 31 -11.88 3.26 8.75
N TYR A 32 -11.37 3.32 9.98
CA TYR A 32 -10.45 2.30 10.52
C TYR A 32 -11.12 1.03 11.06
N GLY A 33 -12.44 1.04 11.28
CA GLY A 33 -13.16 -0.11 11.84
C GLY A 33 -13.08 -1.40 11.00
N ASN A 34 -12.72 -1.30 9.71
CA ASN A 34 -12.50 -2.43 8.81
C ASN A 34 -11.13 -2.41 8.12
N LEU A 35 -10.22 -1.49 8.48
CA LEU A 35 -8.96 -1.34 7.76
C LEU A 35 -8.06 -2.57 7.95
N ASP A 36 -8.15 -3.25 9.09
CA ASP A 36 -7.51 -4.53 9.35
C ASP A 36 -7.89 -5.61 8.32
N ASN A 37 -9.19 -5.83 8.11
CA ASN A 37 -9.69 -6.79 7.13
C ASN A 37 -9.30 -6.39 5.70
N ILE A 38 -9.35 -5.09 5.38
CA ILE A 38 -8.94 -4.58 4.07
C ILE A 38 -7.45 -4.86 3.83
N LEU A 39 -6.58 -4.49 4.78
CA LEU A 39 -5.13 -4.72 4.69
C LEU A 39 -4.80 -6.20 4.51
N ILE A 40 -5.42 -7.08 5.31
CA ILE A 40 -5.15 -8.52 5.23
C ILE A 40 -5.65 -9.10 3.90
N ASN A 41 -6.90 -8.80 3.51
CA ASN A 41 -7.50 -9.39 2.32
C ASN A 41 -6.85 -8.86 1.04
N MET A 42 -6.54 -7.57 0.99
CA MET A 42 -5.83 -6.97 -0.13
C MET A 42 -4.42 -7.52 -0.25
N GLY A 43 -3.68 -7.65 0.86
CA GLY A 43 -2.36 -8.28 0.88
C GLY A 43 -2.40 -9.71 0.35
N LYS A 44 -3.36 -10.53 0.80
CA LYS A 44 -3.56 -11.91 0.30
C LYS A 44 -3.92 -11.96 -1.19
N SER A 45 -4.83 -11.09 -1.64
CA SER A 45 -5.26 -11.00 -3.04
C SER A 45 -4.11 -10.59 -3.97
N LEU A 46 -3.34 -9.57 -3.58
CA LEU A 46 -2.16 -9.12 -4.32
C LEU A 46 -1.12 -10.24 -4.41
N THR A 47 -0.83 -10.90 -3.29
CA THR A 47 0.09 -12.04 -3.24
C THR A 47 -0.34 -13.14 -4.20
N HIS A 48 -1.63 -13.51 -4.19
CA HIS A 48 -2.15 -14.51 -5.09
C HIS A 48 -2.01 -14.09 -6.56
N ARG A 49 -2.32 -12.84 -6.91
CA ARG A 49 -2.20 -12.35 -8.30
C ARG A 49 -0.75 -12.23 -8.77
N LEU A 50 0.18 -11.89 -7.88
CA LEU A 50 1.61 -11.78 -8.18
C LEU A 50 2.29 -13.15 -8.32
N THR A 51 1.80 -14.18 -7.61
CA THR A 51 2.39 -15.54 -7.64
C THR A 51 1.68 -16.48 -8.62
N CYS A 52 0.38 -16.30 -8.80
CA CYS A 52 -0.49 -17.05 -9.70
C CYS A 52 -1.19 -16.11 -10.71
N PRO A 53 -0.43 -15.41 -11.57
CA PRO A 53 -1.01 -14.52 -12.57
C PRO A 53 -1.92 -15.28 -13.55
N SER A 54 -3.00 -14.63 -13.97
CA SER A 54 -3.96 -15.16 -14.92
C SER A 54 -4.50 -14.04 -15.80
N HIS A 55 -4.91 -14.37 -17.03
CA HIS A 55 -5.49 -13.42 -18.00
C HIS A 55 -6.86 -12.86 -17.56
N VAL A 56 -7.43 -13.35 -16.47
CA VAL A 56 -8.74 -12.90 -15.95
C VAL A 56 -8.62 -11.54 -15.26
N ASN A 57 -7.46 -11.24 -14.67
CA ASN A 57 -7.21 -9.96 -14.01
C ASN A 57 -6.52 -9.00 -14.98
N SER A 58 -6.89 -7.73 -14.99
CA SER A 58 -6.18 -6.74 -15.82
C SER A 58 -4.89 -6.28 -15.14
N CYS A 59 -3.88 -5.94 -15.95
CA CYS A 59 -2.62 -5.37 -15.49
C CYS A 59 -2.86 -4.11 -14.65
N GLU A 60 -3.69 -3.20 -15.15
CA GLU A 60 -3.96 -1.90 -14.55
C GLU A 60 -4.57 -2.06 -13.15
N LEU A 61 -5.38 -3.09 -12.95
CA LEU A 61 -5.96 -3.40 -11.64
C LEU A 61 -4.89 -3.91 -10.66
N LEU A 62 -3.91 -4.69 -11.12
CA LEU A 62 -2.82 -5.18 -10.28
C LEU A 62 -1.95 -4.01 -9.79
N VAL A 63 -1.52 -3.15 -10.72
CA VAL A 63 -0.71 -1.95 -10.41
C VAL A 63 -1.49 -1.01 -9.50
N SER A 64 -2.76 -0.72 -9.83
CA SER A 64 -3.61 0.16 -9.00
C SER A 64 -3.76 -0.37 -7.58
N ASP A 65 -3.95 -1.67 -7.42
CA ASP A 65 -4.13 -2.26 -6.10
C ASP A 65 -2.83 -2.32 -5.29
N LEU A 66 -1.66 -2.44 -5.93
CA LEU A 66 -0.36 -2.27 -5.26
C LEU A 66 -0.24 -0.88 -4.64
N PHE A 67 -0.54 0.17 -5.40
CA PHE A 67 -0.50 1.55 -4.88
C PHE A 67 -1.54 1.80 -3.78
N LYS A 68 -2.75 1.25 -3.91
CA LYS A 68 -3.74 1.33 -2.82
C LYS A 68 -3.23 0.65 -1.55
N TYR A 69 -2.61 -0.52 -1.71
CA TYR A 69 -2.05 -1.24 -0.57
C TYR A 69 -0.93 -0.45 0.11
N HIS A 70 -0.02 0.15 -0.66
CA HIS A 70 0.98 1.08 -0.16
C HIS A 70 0.33 2.21 0.66
N ASN A 71 -0.71 2.86 0.13
CA ASN A 71 -1.40 3.95 0.83
C ASN A 71 -2.04 3.48 2.14
N TYR A 72 -2.63 2.29 2.19
CA TYR A 72 -3.15 1.73 3.44
C TYR A 72 -2.05 1.47 4.47
N ILE A 73 -0.85 1.06 4.04
CA ILE A 73 0.31 0.97 4.92
C ILE A 73 0.75 2.36 5.38
N ALA A 74 0.70 3.37 4.51
CA ALA A 74 1.03 4.76 4.86
C ALA A 74 0.07 5.34 5.90
N ASP A 75 -1.21 4.99 5.85
CA ASP A 75 -2.18 5.38 6.87
C ASP A 75 -1.78 4.89 8.27
N ILE A 76 -1.22 3.68 8.38
CA ILE A 76 -0.68 3.17 9.66
C ILE A 76 0.45 4.08 10.16
N TYR A 77 1.35 4.48 9.27
CA TYR A 77 2.46 5.36 9.62
C TYR A 77 1.98 6.74 10.08
N GLU A 78 1.00 7.32 9.41
CA GLU A 78 0.41 8.60 9.79
C GLU A 78 -0.32 8.52 11.14
N LEU A 79 -1.02 7.42 11.43
CA LEU A 79 -1.60 7.18 12.74
C LEU A 79 -0.52 7.14 13.85
N LEU A 80 0.60 6.46 13.60
CA LEU A 80 1.72 6.37 14.55
C LEU A 80 2.48 7.69 14.74
N LYS A 81 2.41 8.61 13.78
CA LYS A 81 3.01 9.95 13.84
C LYS A 81 2.12 11.01 14.47
N ASP A 82 0.82 10.74 14.55
CA ASP A 82 -0.15 11.67 15.09
C ASP A 82 0.19 12.04 16.54
N ARG A 83 -0.19 13.25 16.98
CA ARG A 83 0.02 13.70 18.36
C ARG A 83 -1.08 13.17 19.29
N ASN A 84 -2.20 12.72 18.75
CA ASN A 84 -3.29 12.13 19.51
C ASN A 84 -2.93 10.69 19.93
N ASN A 85 -2.99 10.41 21.23
CA ASN A 85 -2.71 9.09 21.80
C ASN A 85 -3.67 8.00 21.26
N GLU A 86 -4.94 8.32 21.02
CA GLU A 86 -5.90 7.36 20.45
C GLU A 86 -5.49 6.92 19.04
N ASN A 87 -5.04 7.85 18.21
CA ASN A 87 -4.54 7.55 16.86
C ASN A 87 -3.26 6.71 16.93
N GLN A 88 -2.35 6.99 17.86
CA GLN A 88 -1.14 6.18 18.05
C GLN A 88 -1.47 4.76 18.51
N ILE A 89 -2.43 4.60 19.42
CA ILE A 89 -2.93 3.28 19.87
C ILE A 89 -3.52 2.52 18.69
N GLU A 90 -4.36 3.17 17.88
CA GLU A 90 -4.97 2.54 16.71
C GLU A 90 -3.94 2.18 15.63
N GLY A 91 -2.97 3.06 15.35
CA GLY A 91 -1.85 2.76 14.46
C GLY A 91 -1.04 1.56 14.95
N LYS A 92 -0.79 1.47 16.27
CA LYS A 92 -0.09 0.32 16.87
C LYS A 92 -0.93 -0.97 16.82
N ARG A 93 -2.26 -0.89 16.97
CA ARG A 93 -3.19 -2.01 16.80
C ARG A 93 -3.12 -2.55 15.37
N LEU A 94 -3.26 -1.68 14.37
CA LEU A 94 -3.20 -2.04 12.95
C LEU A 94 -1.84 -2.63 12.58
N TYR A 95 -0.75 -2.00 13.01
CA TYR A 95 0.61 -2.54 12.86
C TYR A 95 0.70 -3.97 13.39
N LYS A 96 0.24 -4.21 14.64
CA LYS A 96 0.31 -5.53 15.27
C LYS A 96 -0.47 -6.57 14.48
N ILE A 97 -1.68 -6.26 14.04
CA ILE A 97 -2.51 -7.17 13.24
C ILE A 97 -1.82 -7.54 11.92
N VAL A 98 -1.27 -6.56 11.20
CA VAL A 98 -0.55 -6.81 9.95
C VAL A 98 0.72 -7.63 10.22
N ALA A 99 1.48 -7.29 11.26
CA ALA A 99 2.70 -8.00 11.64
C ALA A 99 2.42 -9.46 12.06
N GLU A 100 1.34 -9.73 12.80
CA GLU A 100 0.91 -11.08 13.17
C GLU A 100 0.47 -11.92 11.96
N ASN A 101 -0.02 -11.27 10.90
CA ASN A 101 -0.26 -11.89 9.60
C ASN A 101 1.02 -11.98 8.73
N GLY A 102 2.17 -11.68 9.32
CA GLY A 102 3.48 -11.80 8.69
C GLY A 102 3.94 -10.57 7.92
N GLY A 103 3.40 -9.38 8.23
CA GLY A 103 3.75 -8.13 7.58
C GLY A 103 3.08 -7.94 6.21
N PRO A 104 3.45 -6.88 5.46
CA PRO A 104 3.01 -6.68 4.10
C PRO A 104 3.45 -7.87 3.24
N ILE A 105 2.50 -8.72 2.85
CA ILE A 105 2.80 -10.03 2.25
C ILE A 105 3.50 -9.88 0.89
N THR A 106 3.29 -8.74 0.21
CA THR A 106 3.99 -8.38 -1.03
C THR A 106 5.51 -8.34 -0.87
N LEU A 107 6.03 -8.05 0.33
CA LEU A 107 7.47 -8.01 0.63
C LEU A 107 8.08 -9.40 0.86
N ARG A 108 7.26 -10.44 0.92
CA ARG A 108 7.70 -11.80 1.28
C ARG A 108 7.76 -12.75 0.10
N ILE A 109 7.31 -12.29 -1.07
CA ILE A 109 7.29 -13.09 -2.28
C ILE A 109 8.39 -12.63 -3.22
N LYS A 110 9.00 -13.60 -3.90
CA LYS A 110 9.81 -13.30 -5.07
C LYS A 110 8.86 -13.09 -6.24
N ILE A 111 8.72 -11.85 -6.67
CA ILE A 111 7.87 -11.50 -7.81
C ILE A 111 8.61 -11.88 -9.09
N ASP A 112 7.95 -12.65 -9.95
CA ASP A 112 8.47 -13.05 -11.26
C ASP A 112 7.94 -12.06 -12.30
N TYR A 113 8.64 -10.93 -12.44
CA TYR A 113 8.23 -9.85 -13.34
C TYR A 113 8.22 -10.26 -14.81
N GLU A 114 9.12 -11.16 -15.23
CA GLU A 114 9.17 -11.69 -16.60
C GLU A 114 7.89 -12.48 -16.93
N LYS A 115 7.46 -13.34 -15.98
CA LYS A 115 6.20 -14.08 -16.12
C LYS A 115 4.97 -13.16 -16.12
N LEU A 116 4.99 -12.10 -15.32
CA LEU A 116 3.92 -11.11 -15.29
C LEU A 116 3.84 -10.34 -16.61
N GLU A 117 4.98 -9.92 -17.14
CA GLU A 117 5.12 -9.28 -18.45
C GLU A 117 4.55 -10.15 -19.57
N GLU A 118 4.89 -11.45 -19.60
CA GLU A 118 4.38 -12.39 -20.60
C GLU A 118 2.85 -12.55 -20.51
N ILE A 119 2.30 -12.77 -19.31
CA ILE A 119 0.87 -13.06 -19.12
C ILE A 119 0.00 -11.82 -19.35
N TYR A 120 0.46 -10.67 -18.90
CA TYR A 120 -0.27 -9.42 -19.02
C TYR A 120 0.07 -8.63 -20.30
N ASN A 121 1.02 -9.13 -21.09
CA ASN A 121 1.49 -8.52 -22.33
C ASN A 121 1.87 -7.05 -22.12
N TRP A 122 2.71 -6.80 -21.10
CA TRP A 122 3.23 -5.45 -20.83
C TRP A 122 4.00 -4.97 -22.06
N LYS A 123 3.67 -3.74 -22.51
CA LYS A 123 4.23 -3.18 -23.75
C LYS A 123 5.36 -2.19 -23.48
N ASP A 124 5.57 -1.82 -22.23
CA ASP A 124 6.50 -0.81 -21.77
C ASP A 124 7.16 -1.23 -20.46
N ASP A 125 8.43 -0.86 -20.30
CA ASP A 125 9.21 -1.06 -19.07
C ASP A 125 8.64 -0.23 -17.90
N ASP A 126 7.89 0.84 -18.18
CA ASP A 126 7.28 1.75 -17.20
C ASP A 126 6.36 1.00 -16.20
N THR A 127 5.60 0.01 -16.68
CA THR A 127 4.70 -0.78 -15.83
C THR A 127 5.47 -1.60 -14.80
N LYS A 128 6.57 -2.23 -15.23
CA LYS A 128 7.44 -3.01 -14.36
C LYS A 128 8.13 -2.11 -13.34
N GLU A 129 8.71 -1.00 -13.81
CA GLU A 129 9.38 -0.01 -12.96
C GLU A 129 8.43 0.53 -11.88
N ALA A 130 7.19 0.87 -12.24
CA ALA A 130 6.18 1.34 -11.28
C ALA A 130 5.82 0.30 -10.21
N MET A 131 5.79 -0.98 -10.56
CA MET A 131 5.53 -2.06 -9.60
C MET A 131 6.72 -2.30 -8.68
N GLU A 132 7.94 -2.25 -9.22
CA GLU A 132 9.17 -2.32 -8.43
C GLU A 132 9.24 -1.16 -7.44
N GLU A 133 9.04 0.09 -7.91
CA GLU A 133 9.00 1.31 -7.07
C GLU A 133 7.96 1.18 -5.95
N ALA A 134 6.73 0.76 -6.26
CA ALA A 134 5.68 0.61 -5.25
C ALA A 134 6.01 -0.45 -4.19
N VAL A 135 6.69 -1.54 -4.56
CA VAL A 135 7.10 -2.60 -3.62
C VAL A 135 8.24 -2.11 -2.74
N GLU A 136 9.27 -1.51 -3.33
CA GLU A 136 10.42 -0.94 -2.59
C GLU A 136 9.99 0.16 -1.62
N GLU A 137 9.16 1.11 -2.07
CA GLU A 137 8.64 2.17 -1.20
C GLU A 137 7.80 1.61 -0.05
N THR A 138 7.05 0.53 -0.30
CA THR A 138 6.29 -0.16 0.75
C THR A 138 7.20 -0.85 1.75
N GLU A 139 8.34 -1.41 1.32
CA GLU A 139 9.34 -2.01 2.20
C GLU A 139 9.94 -0.96 3.13
N ASP A 140 10.41 0.14 2.56
CA ASP A 140 10.99 1.28 3.26
C ASP A 140 10.03 1.85 4.30
N LEU A 141 8.77 2.03 3.90
CA LEU A 141 7.72 2.51 4.78
C LEU A 141 7.43 1.54 5.91
N TRP A 142 7.39 0.23 5.63
CA TRP A 142 7.16 -0.78 6.65
C TRP A 142 8.27 -0.82 7.70
N MET A 143 9.54 -0.69 7.30
CA MET A 143 10.66 -0.57 8.25
C MET A 143 10.50 0.64 9.17
N ARG A 144 10.07 1.79 8.62
CA ARG A 144 9.81 3.00 9.41
C ARG A 144 8.65 2.82 10.40
N ILE A 145 7.59 2.10 9.98
CA ILE A 145 6.45 1.74 10.83
C ILE A 145 6.93 0.87 12.01
N GLN A 146 7.72 -0.18 11.74
CA GLN A 146 8.26 -1.05 12.78
C GLN A 146 9.04 -0.26 13.84
N GLN A 147 10.00 0.56 13.40
CA GLN A 147 10.80 1.40 14.29
C GLN A 147 9.97 2.39 15.11
N LYS A 148 8.87 2.91 14.55
CA LYS A 148 8.00 3.87 15.22
C LYS A 148 7.08 3.17 16.23
N ALA A 149 6.47 2.05 15.84
CA ALA A 149 5.55 1.29 16.68
C ALA A 149 6.22 0.76 17.97
N GLU A 150 7.50 0.41 17.90
CA GLU A 150 8.31 0.01 19.07
C GLU A 150 8.55 1.16 20.06
N LYS A 151 8.60 2.42 19.57
CA LYS A 151 8.85 3.61 20.39
C LYS A 151 7.59 4.15 21.06
N VAL A 152 6.40 3.85 20.52
CA VAL A 152 5.12 4.23 21.12
C VAL A 152 4.93 3.42 22.41
N LYS A 153 5.07 4.08 23.56
CA LYS A 153 4.75 3.51 24.88
C LYS A 153 3.26 3.67 25.12
N ILE A 154 2.57 2.54 25.30
CA ILE A 154 1.17 2.51 25.76
C ILE A 154 1.20 2.34 27.27
#